data_AF-A0A3B9KE13-F1
#
_entry.id   AF-A0A3B9KE13-F1
#
_cell.length_a   1.000
_cell.length_b   1.000
_cell.length_c   1.000
_cell.angle_alpha   90.00
_cell.angle_beta   90.00
_cell.angle_gamma   90.00
#
_symmetry.space_group_name_H-M   'P 1'
#
loop_
_entity.id
_entity.type
_entity.pdbx_description
1 polymer ?
#
loop_
_entity_poly.entity_id
_entity_poly.type
_entity_poly.pdbx_seq_one_letter_code
_entity_poly.pdbx_strand_id
1 'polypeptide(L)'
;MLNFPADFRWGAATASYQIEGAVHEDGRGESIWDRYCATPGKVLNNENGDVACDHYHRYREDIQLMQELGLNAYRFSIAWPRILPTGKGQVNTAGLDFYDRLVDVLLAAGIEPFATLYHWDLPQALQDEVGGWANRETAYAFAEYADVVSRRLGDRIHQWITLNEPYCSA
;
A
#
# COMPACT_ATOMS: atom_id res chain seq x y z
N MET A 1 -30.44 6.37 22.68
CA MET A 1 -29.62 6.38 21.44
C MET A 1 -28.36 5.59 21.73
N LEU A 2 -27.90 4.78 20.79
CA LEU A 2 -26.59 4.14 20.85
C LEU A 2 -25.54 5.20 20.58
N ASN A 3 -24.63 5.41 21.52
CA ASN A 3 -23.48 6.30 21.36
C ASN A 3 -22.23 5.43 21.25
N PHE A 4 -21.39 5.72 20.26
CA PHE A 4 -20.07 5.11 20.16
C PHE A 4 -19.13 5.70 21.23
N PRO A 5 -18.05 4.99 21.61
CA PRO A 5 -16.98 5.56 22.42
C PRO A 5 -16.47 6.88 21.82
N ALA A 6 -16.03 7.81 22.68
CA ALA A 6 -15.58 9.15 22.25
C ALA A 6 -14.36 9.11 21.33
N ASP A 7 -13.56 8.05 21.43
CA ASP A 7 -12.35 7.77 20.66
C ASP A 7 -12.59 6.82 19.47
N PHE A 8 -13.86 6.53 19.13
CA PHE A 8 -14.18 5.68 18.00
C PHE A 8 -13.64 6.25 16.68
N ARG A 9 -13.03 5.38 15.87
CA ARG A 9 -12.45 5.75 14.58
C ARG A 9 -13.45 5.58 13.44
N TRP A 10 -13.74 6.69 12.78
CA TRP A 10 -14.50 6.76 11.54
C TRP A 10 -13.53 7.04 10.40
N GLY A 11 -13.37 6.05 9.54
CA GLY A 11 -12.39 6.13 8.46
C GLY A 11 -12.88 5.54 7.15
N ALA A 12 -12.10 5.78 6.12
CA ALA A 12 -12.20 5.14 4.81
C ALA A 12 -10.97 4.27 4.57
N ALA A 13 -11.06 3.38 3.58
CA ALA A 13 -10.02 2.42 3.27
C ALA A 13 -9.75 2.33 1.76
N THR A 14 -8.48 2.17 1.40
CA THR A 14 -8.00 2.02 0.02
C THR A 14 -6.91 0.96 -0.06
N ALA A 15 -6.42 0.72 -1.28
CA ALA A 15 -5.26 -0.12 -1.55
C ALA A 15 -4.35 0.53 -2.60
N SER A 16 -3.04 0.44 -2.40
CA SER A 16 -1.97 0.97 -3.24
C SER A 16 -2.25 0.83 -4.74
N TYR A 17 -2.34 -0.40 -5.24
CA TYR A 17 -2.53 -0.65 -6.68
C TYR A 17 -3.86 -0.12 -7.22
N GLN A 18 -4.89 0.01 -6.38
CA GLN A 18 -6.21 0.48 -6.80
C GLN A 18 -6.29 2.01 -6.95
N ILE A 19 -5.41 2.76 -6.29
CA ILE A 19 -5.53 4.23 -6.24
C ILE A 19 -4.26 4.99 -6.64
N GLU A 20 -3.07 4.42 -6.42
CA GLU A 20 -1.82 5.19 -6.52
C GLU A 20 -1.48 5.59 -7.94
N GLY A 21 -1.52 4.64 -8.88
CA GLY A 21 -0.87 4.83 -10.17
C GLY A 21 0.65 4.90 -10.04
N ALA A 22 1.28 5.62 -10.96
CA ALA A 22 2.71 5.89 -10.97
C ALA A 22 3.53 4.57 -10.89
N VAL A 23 3.11 3.57 -11.67
CA VAL A 23 3.65 2.20 -11.62
C VAL A 23 5.09 2.10 -12.12
N HIS A 24 5.56 3.09 -12.87
CA HIS A 24 6.91 3.18 -13.45
C HIS A 24 7.74 4.35 -12.87
N GLU A 25 7.24 5.03 -11.85
CA GLU A 25 7.90 6.20 -11.26
C GLU A 25 8.71 5.83 -10.02
N ASP A 26 9.73 6.65 -9.76
CA ASP A 26 10.54 6.62 -8.54
C ASP A 26 11.06 5.22 -8.17
N GLY A 27 11.36 4.39 -9.18
CA GLY A 27 12.00 3.09 -9.00
C GLY A 27 11.08 1.97 -8.50
N ARG A 28 9.75 2.14 -8.53
CA ARG A 28 8.81 1.03 -8.25
C ARG A 28 9.06 -0.16 -9.18
N GLY A 29 9.14 -1.36 -8.59
CA GLY A 29 9.19 -2.62 -9.33
C GLY A 29 7.81 -3.08 -9.83
N GLU A 30 7.80 -4.07 -10.71
CA GLU A 30 6.57 -4.72 -11.18
C GLU A 30 5.96 -5.58 -10.05
N SER A 31 4.65 -5.54 -9.90
CA SER A 31 3.87 -6.47 -9.07
C SER A 31 3.17 -7.53 -9.92
N ILE A 32 2.69 -8.58 -9.27
CA ILE A 32 1.85 -9.59 -9.92
C ILE A 32 0.58 -9.01 -10.55
N TRP A 33 0.07 -7.88 -10.03
CA TRP A 33 -1.10 -7.21 -10.60
C TRP A 33 -0.78 -6.41 -11.85
N ASP A 34 0.41 -5.79 -11.93
CA ASP A 34 0.85 -5.11 -13.16
C ASP A 34 0.88 -6.13 -14.32
N ARG A 35 1.49 -7.29 -14.08
CA ARG A 35 1.56 -8.38 -15.08
C ARG A 35 0.20 -8.98 -15.40
N TYR A 36 -0.64 -9.19 -14.38
CA TYR A 36 -1.98 -9.74 -14.58
C TYR A 36 -2.85 -8.82 -15.42
N CYS A 37 -2.86 -7.51 -15.12
CA CYS A 37 -3.61 -6.49 -15.87
C CYS A 37 -3.08 -6.31 -17.30
N ALA A 38 -1.78 -6.46 -17.53
CA ALA A 38 -1.19 -6.40 -18.86
C ALA A 38 -1.54 -7.62 -19.76
N THR A 39 -2.12 -8.68 -19.18
CA THR A 39 -2.48 -9.90 -19.94
C THR A 39 -3.85 -9.72 -20.61
N PRO A 40 -3.94 -9.81 -21.97
CA PRO A 40 -5.19 -9.60 -22.68
C PRO A 40 -6.35 -10.47 -22.19
N GLY A 41 -7.50 -9.83 -21.96
CA GLY A 41 -8.73 -10.52 -21.54
C GLY A 41 -8.79 -10.93 -20.06
N LYS A 42 -7.80 -10.56 -19.25
CA LYS A 42 -7.83 -10.79 -17.78
C LYS A 42 -8.59 -9.72 -17.01
N VAL A 43 -8.71 -8.53 -17.58
CA VAL A 43 -9.45 -7.39 -17.02
C VAL A 43 -10.44 -6.89 -18.05
N LEU A 44 -11.63 -6.48 -17.58
CA LEU A 44 -12.64 -5.87 -18.43
C LEU A 44 -12.02 -4.65 -19.15
N ASN A 45 -12.26 -4.53 -20.45
CA ASN A 45 -11.72 -3.45 -21.29
C ASN A 45 -10.18 -3.32 -21.29
N ASN A 46 -9.43 -4.30 -20.75
CA ASN A 46 -7.99 -4.24 -20.51
C ASN A 46 -7.55 -3.01 -19.67
N GLU A 47 -8.37 -2.63 -18.69
CA GLU A 47 -8.02 -1.59 -17.70
C GLU A 47 -6.86 -2.06 -16.80
N ASN A 48 -6.09 -1.11 -16.26
CA ASN A 48 -4.93 -1.37 -15.42
C ASN A 48 -4.73 -0.30 -14.34
N GLY A 49 -3.74 -0.53 -13.47
CA GLY A 49 -3.38 0.36 -12.37
C GLY A 49 -2.33 1.41 -12.73
N ASP A 50 -1.98 1.62 -14.01
CA ASP A 50 -0.83 2.45 -14.38
C ASP A 50 -0.98 3.89 -13.88
N VAL A 51 -2.21 4.42 -13.98
CA VAL A 51 -2.61 5.74 -13.47
C VAL A 51 -3.61 5.61 -12.32
N ALA A 52 -4.53 4.63 -12.38
CA ALA A 52 -5.63 4.49 -11.43
C ALA A 52 -6.40 5.82 -11.23
N CYS A 53 -6.56 6.29 -9.99
CA CYS A 53 -7.06 7.64 -9.69
C CYS A 53 -5.96 8.63 -9.29
N ASP A 54 -4.70 8.30 -9.58
CA ASP A 54 -3.54 9.20 -9.49
C ASP A 54 -3.24 9.71 -8.07
N HIS A 55 -3.55 8.90 -7.04
CA HIS A 55 -3.32 9.25 -5.64
C HIS A 55 -1.84 9.54 -5.34
N TYR A 56 -0.91 8.92 -6.06
CA TYR A 56 0.53 9.16 -5.90
C TYR A 56 0.88 10.66 -5.99
N HIS A 57 0.23 11.36 -6.92
CA HIS A 57 0.41 12.80 -7.12
C HIS A 57 -0.62 13.65 -6.36
N ARG A 58 -1.82 13.11 -6.14
CA ARG A 58 -3.00 13.86 -5.66
C ARG A 58 -3.34 13.64 -4.19
N TYR A 59 -2.55 12.86 -3.45
CA TYR A 59 -2.87 12.49 -2.06
C TYR A 59 -3.19 13.67 -1.14
N ARG A 60 -2.65 14.87 -1.38
CA ARG A 60 -2.98 16.07 -0.61
C ARG A 60 -4.43 16.52 -0.82
N GLU A 61 -4.92 16.44 -2.06
CA GLU A 61 -6.31 16.75 -2.40
C GLU A 61 -7.23 15.70 -1.78
N ASP A 62 -6.87 14.42 -1.87
CA ASP A 62 -7.65 13.34 -1.27
C ASP A 62 -7.74 13.47 0.26
N ILE A 63 -6.64 13.82 0.93
CA ILE A 63 -6.63 14.05 2.38
C ILE A 63 -7.49 15.25 2.76
N GLN A 64 -7.50 16.31 1.96
CA GLN A 64 -8.40 17.44 2.19
C GLN A 64 -9.87 16.99 2.13
N LEU A 65 -10.24 16.17 1.15
CA LEU A 65 -11.59 15.59 1.06
C LEU A 65 -11.92 14.73 2.30
N MET A 66 -10.97 13.96 2.81
CA MET A 66 -11.15 13.18 4.04
C MET A 66 -11.43 14.08 5.26
N GLN A 67 -10.73 15.22 5.37
CA GLN A 67 -10.99 16.20 6.42
C GLN A 67 -12.38 16.85 6.29
N GLU A 68 -12.77 17.22 5.06
CA GLU A 68 -14.09 17.81 4.78
C GLU A 68 -15.23 16.83 5.12
N LEU A 69 -15.01 15.53 4.91
CA LEU A 69 -15.92 14.45 5.31
C LEU A 69 -15.94 14.19 6.84
N GLY A 70 -14.98 14.74 7.59
CA GLY A 70 -14.85 14.54 9.03
C GLY A 70 -14.27 13.16 9.41
N LEU A 71 -13.50 12.53 8.52
CA LEU A 71 -12.79 11.29 8.85
C LEU A 71 -11.68 11.56 9.87
N ASN A 72 -11.47 10.63 10.79
CA ASN A 72 -10.41 10.70 11.79
C ASN A 72 -9.40 9.53 11.69
N ALA A 73 -9.60 8.64 10.72
CA ALA A 73 -8.69 7.55 10.38
C ALA A 73 -8.69 7.27 8.87
N TYR A 74 -7.55 6.85 8.35
CA TYR A 74 -7.42 6.41 6.96
C TYR A 74 -6.60 5.13 6.89
N ARG A 75 -7.22 4.08 6.33
CA ARG A 75 -6.53 2.82 6.05
C ARG A 75 -6.02 2.81 4.62
N PHE A 76 -4.71 2.72 4.44
CA PHE A 76 -4.07 2.58 3.13
C PHE A 76 -3.13 1.37 3.15
N SER A 77 -2.76 0.84 1.98
CA SER A 77 -1.68 -0.14 1.89
C SER A 77 -0.40 0.47 1.35
N ILE A 78 0.72 -0.09 1.79
CA ILE A 78 2.06 0.26 1.33
C ILE A 78 2.43 -0.74 0.25
N ALA A 79 2.77 -0.26 -0.94
CA ALA A 79 3.17 -1.11 -2.05
C ALA A 79 4.55 -1.71 -1.79
N TRP A 80 4.60 -3.00 -1.46
CA TRP A 80 5.85 -3.75 -1.35
C TRP A 80 6.80 -3.52 -2.55
N PRO A 81 6.36 -3.61 -3.83
CA PRO A 81 7.24 -3.39 -4.97
C PRO A 81 7.74 -1.95 -5.09
N ARG A 82 7.12 -0.98 -4.39
CA ARG A 82 7.63 0.39 -4.31
C ARG A 82 8.75 0.52 -3.28
N ILE A 83 8.75 -0.30 -2.22
CA ILE A 83 9.77 -0.28 -1.16
C ILE A 83 10.96 -1.18 -1.47
N LEU A 84 10.69 -2.40 -1.93
CA LEU A 84 11.68 -3.39 -2.36
C LEU A 84 11.29 -3.85 -3.76
N PRO A 85 11.83 -3.26 -4.84
CA PRO A 85 11.40 -3.52 -6.22
C PRO A 85 11.52 -4.98 -6.66
N THR A 86 12.50 -5.70 -6.12
CA THR A 86 12.70 -7.14 -6.34
C THR A 86 12.12 -8.00 -5.21
N GLY A 87 11.43 -7.37 -4.26
CA GLY A 87 10.81 -7.96 -3.08
C GLY A 87 11.72 -8.23 -1.89
N LYS A 88 13.04 -8.13 -2.06
CA LYS A 88 14.06 -8.27 -0.99
C LYS A 88 15.30 -7.47 -1.33
N GLY A 89 16.15 -7.21 -0.34
CA GLY A 89 17.46 -6.60 -0.54
C GLY A 89 17.39 -5.07 -0.66
N GLN A 90 17.64 -4.55 -1.87
CA GLN A 90 17.87 -3.11 -2.03
C GLN A 90 16.59 -2.30 -1.85
N VAL A 91 16.59 -1.49 -0.78
CA VAL A 91 15.51 -0.55 -0.47
C VAL A 91 15.49 0.59 -1.48
N ASN A 92 14.31 0.86 -2.02
CA ASN A 92 14.04 2.04 -2.81
C ASN A 92 13.59 3.20 -1.89
N THR A 93 14.53 4.10 -1.60
CA THR A 93 14.28 5.24 -0.70
C THR A 93 13.20 6.18 -1.22
N ALA A 94 13.12 6.42 -2.54
CA ALA A 94 12.10 7.30 -3.10
C ALA A 94 10.68 6.79 -2.85
N GLY A 95 10.50 5.46 -2.91
CA GLY A 95 9.26 4.79 -2.52
C GLY A 95 8.90 4.98 -1.06
N LEU A 96 9.85 4.82 -0.15
CA LEU A 96 9.64 5.11 1.28
C LEU A 96 9.29 6.58 1.52
N ASP A 97 9.94 7.51 0.81
CA ASP A 97 9.72 8.94 0.98
C ASP A 97 8.32 9.37 0.54
N PHE A 98 7.69 8.67 -0.41
CA PHE A 98 6.27 8.89 -0.72
C PHE A 98 5.38 8.59 0.50
N TYR A 99 5.52 7.41 1.11
CA TYR A 99 4.71 7.04 2.27
C TYR A 99 5.04 7.88 3.50
N ASP A 100 6.30 8.29 3.67
CA ASP A 100 6.72 9.22 4.72
C ASP A 100 5.96 10.56 4.62
N ARG A 101 5.92 11.14 3.41
CA ARG A 101 5.16 12.37 3.15
C ARG A 101 3.66 12.17 3.27
N LEU A 102 3.13 11.01 2.86
CA LEU A 102 1.72 10.68 3.00
C LEU A 102 1.30 10.68 4.48
N VAL A 103 2.09 10.01 5.32
CA VAL A 103 1.88 9.93 6.77
C VAL A 103 1.97 11.32 7.41
N ASP A 104 2.95 12.13 7.04
CA ASP A 104 3.08 13.50 7.56
C ASP A 104 1.84 14.35 7.24
N VAL A 105 1.32 14.26 6.01
CA VAL A 105 0.15 15.04 5.60
C VAL A 105 -1.12 14.53 6.30
N LEU A 106 -1.28 13.21 6.48
CA LEU A 106 -2.41 12.64 7.24
C LEU A 106 -2.41 13.13 8.69
N LEU A 107 -1.26 13.08 9.35
CA LEU A 107 -1.13 13.50 10.75
C LEU A 107 -1.31 15.01 10.90
N ALA A 108 -0.78 15.81 9.98
CA ALA A 108 -1.04 17.25 9.94
C ALA A 108 -2.53 17.57 9.75
N ALA A 109 -3.26 16.69 9.06
CA ALA A 109 -4.70 16.76 8.88
C ALA A 109 -5.52 16.22 10.07
N GLY A 110 -4.88 15.67 11.11
CA GLY A 110 -5.55 15.06 12.25
C GLY A 110 -6.19 13.69 11.95
N ILE A 111 -5.74 13.02 10.89
CA ILE A 111 -6.24 11.71 10.45
C ILE A 111 -5.22 10.64 10.86
N GLU A 112 -5.65 9.66 11.66
CA GLU A 112 -4.76 8.58 12.11
C GLU A 112 -4.47 7.60 10.95
N PRO A 113 -3.18 7.31 10.65
CA PRO A 113 -2.81 6.36 9.62
C PRO A 113 -2.96 4.90 10.11
N PHE A 114 -3.67 4.09 9.32
CA PHE A 114 -3.77 2.64 9.50
C PHE A 114 -3.07 1.97 8.31
N ALA A 115 -1.85 1.48 8.50
CA ALA A 115 -1.06 0.95 7.40
C ALA A 115 -1.24 -0.56 7.22
N THR A 116 -1.69 -0.95 6.03
CA THR A 116 -1.70 -2.33 5.56
C THR A 116 -0.39 -2.65 4.83
N LEU A 117 0.34 -3.67 5.28
CA LEU A 117 1.63 -4.03 4.69
C LEU A 117 1.47 -4.77 3.36
N TYR A 118 0.44 -5.63 3.23
CA TYR A 118 0.19 -6.37 2.00
C TYR A 118 -1.26 -6.31 1.56
N HIS A 119 -1.48 -5.81 0.34
CA HIS A 119 -2.76 -5.81 -0.33
C HIS A 119 -2.63 -6.33 -1.76
N TRP A 120 -2.18 -7.59 -1.85
CA TRP A 120 -2.21 -8.43 -3.06
C TRP A 120 -1.17 -8.06 -4.13
N ASP A 121 -0.36 -7.04 -3.91
CA ASP A 121 0.62 -6.50 -4.85
C ASP A 121 2.03 -7.08 -4.65
N LEU A 122 2.14 -8.41 -4.59
CA LEU A 122 3.43 -9.11 -4.46
C LEU A 122 4.40 -8.66 -5.57
N PRO A 123 5.66 -8.31 -5.25
CA PRO A 123 6.68 -8.05 -6.27
C PRO A 123 6.83 -9.24 -7.23
N GLN A 124 6.69 -8.98 -8.53
CA GLN A 124 6.69 -10.00 -9.56
C GLN A 124 8.01 -10.79 -9.59
N ALA A 125 9.14 -10.16 -9.21
CA ALA A 125 10.42 -10.85 -9.06
C ALA A 125 10.36 -12.02 -8.06
N LEU A 126 9.62 -11.89 -6.94
CA LEU A 126 9.45 -13.01 -6.00
C LEU A 126 8.56 -14.11 -6.58
N GLN A 127 7.55 -13.74 -7.37
CA GLN A 127 6.72 -14.72 -8.07
C GLN A 127 7.54 -15.51 -9.09
N ASP A 128 8.42 -14.84 -9.85
CA ASP A 128 9.24 -15.44 -10.89
C ASP A 128 10.39 -16.28 -10.32
N GLU A 129 11.08 -15.79 -9.28
CA GLU A 129 12.26 -16.47 -8.72
C GLU A 129 11.91 -17.68 -7.84
N VAL A 130 10.91 -17.54 -6.98
CA VAL A 130 10.63 -18.53 -5.92
C VAL A 130 9.21 -19.06 -5.93
N GLY A 131 8.30 -18.51 -6.75
CA GLY A 131 6.91 -18.96 -6.84
C GLY A 131 5.94 -18.22 -5.93
N GLY A 132 6.35 -17.09 -5.33
CA GLY A 132 5.50 -16.27 -4.47
C GLY A 132 5.03 -17.00 -3.22
N TRP A 133 3.79 -16.73 -2.76
CA TRP A 133 3.27 -17.22 -1.48
C TRP A 133 3.22 -18.75 -1.32
N ALA A 134 3.29 -19.52 -2.42
CA ALA A 134 3.44 -20.97 -2.35
C ALA A 134 4.81 -21.42 -1.80
N ASN A 135 5.77 -20.50 -1.66
CA ASN A 135 7.11 -20.74 -1.18
C ASN A 135 7.37 -20.07 0.18
N ARG A 136 7.97 -20.82 1.12
CA ARG A 136 8.30 -20.35 2.47
C ARG A 136 9.22 -19.12 2.45
N GLU A 137 10.10 -19.00 1.47
CA GLU A 137 11.01 -17.86 1.34
C GLU A 137 10.28 -16.52 1.26
N THR A 138 9.06 -16.49 0.72
CA THR A 138 8.25 -15.27 0.65
C THR A 138 7.86 -14.76 2.04
N ALA A 139 7.69 -15.64 3.03
CA ALA A 139 7.43 -15.20 4.41
C ALA A 139 8.63 -14.47 5.03
N TYR A 140 9.87 -14.89 4.70
CA TYR A 140 11.09 -14.22 5.17
C TYR A 140 11.32 -12.90 4.44
N ALA A 141 11.08 -12.86 3.13
CA ALA A 141 11.12 -11.62 2.36
C ALA A 141 10.07 -10.61 2.87
N PHE A 142 8.87 -11.09 3.24
CA PHE A 142 7.83 -10.24 3.82
C PHE A 142 8.25 -9.69 5.19
N ALA A 143 8.93 -10.48 6.02
CA ALA A 143 9.44 -10.01 7.30
C ALA A 143 10.53 -8.93 7.12
N GLU A 144 11.42 -9.08 6.14
CA GLU A 144 12.42 -8.07 5.79
C GLU A 144 11.75 -6.76 5.35
N TYR A 145 10.78 -6.85 4.43
CA TYR A 145 9.96 -5.73 4.00
C TYR A 145 9.27 -5.02 5.17
N ALA A 146 8.61 -5.78 6.05
CA ALA A 146 7.93 -5.24 7.22
C ALA A 146 8.90 -4.54 8.19
N ASP A 147 10.11 -5.07 8.39
CA ASP A 147 11.16 -4.42 9.21
C ASP A 147 11.59 -3.08 8.59
N VAL A 148 11.84 -3.04 7.27
CA VAL A 148 12.20 -1.79 6.56
C VAL A 148 11.12 -0.72 6.73
N VAL A 149 9.86 -1.07 6.50
CA VAL A 149 8.73 -0.13 6.58
C VAL A 149 8.50 0.33 8.02
N SER A 150 8.49 -0.59 8.98
CA SER A 150 8.23 -0.26 10.39
C SER A 150 9.35 0.59 10.99
N ARG A 151 10.61 0.41 10.60
CA ARG A 151 11.71 1.32 11.01
C ARG A 151 11.54 2.74 10.49
N ARG A 152 10.98 2.91 9.29
CA ARG A 152 10.81 4.24 8.66
C ARG A 152 9.60 5.00 9.18
N LEU A 153 8.51 4.30 9.49
CA LEU A 153 7.20 4.90 9.77
C LEU A 153 6.63 4.56 11.15
N GLY A 154 7.23 3.63 11.88
CA GLY A 154 6.71 3.12 13.16
C GLY A 154 6.83 4.11 14.33
N ASP A 155 7.52 5.23 14.14
CA ASP A 155 7.50 6.36 15.08
C ASP A 155 6.15 7.09 15.08
N ARG A 156 5.41 7.02 13.97
CA ARG A 156 4.16 7.74 13.71
C ARG A 156 2.95 6.84 13.47
N ILE A 157 3.16 5.64 12.93
CA ILE A 157 2.10 4.67 12.67
C ILE A 157 2.06 3.64 13.80
N HIS A 158 0.91 3.55 14.47
CA HIS A 158 0.68 2.60 15.55
C HIS A 158 -0.34 1.50 15.19
N GLN A 159 -1.10 1.70 14.10
CA GLN A 159 -2.12 0.75 13.64
C GLN A 159 -1.63 0.05 12.38
N TRP A 160 -1.29 -1.24 12.53
CA TRP A 160 -0.71 -2.06 11.48
C TRP A 160 -1.63 -3.23 11.14
N ILE A 161 -1.84 -3.45 9.85
CA ILE A 161 -2.50 -4.63 9.30
C ILE A 161 -1.45 -5.37 8.46
N THR A 162 -1.15 -6.62 8.78
CA THR A 162 -0.12 -7.37 8.03
C THR A 162 -0.61 -7.75 6.64
N LEU A 163 -1.68 -8.55 6.56
CA LEU A 163 -2.24 -9.07 5.32
C LEU A 163 -3.72 -8.67 5.21
N ASN A 164 -4.11 -8.05 4.10
CA ASN A 164 -5.52 -7.88 3.77
C ASN A 164 -6.07 -9.15 3.12
N GLU A 165 -7.12 -9.73 3.69
CA GLU A 165 -7.84 -10.88 3.12
C GLU A 165 -6.91 -12.03 2.68
N PRO A 166 -6.16 -12.65 3.60
CA PRO A 166 -5.21 -13.71 3.25
C PRO A 166 -5.90 -14.91 2.56
N TYR A 167 -7.14 -15.23 2.94
CA TYR A 167 -7.93 -16.28 2.28
C TYR A 167 -8.11 -16.05 0.76
N CYS A 168 -8.14 -14.79 0.31
CA CYS A 168 -8.31 -14.44 -1.09
C CYS A 168 -6.97 -14.40 -1.87
N SER A 169 -5.85 -14.22 -1.17
CA SER A 169 -4.60 -13.73 -1.77
C SER A 169 -3.38 -14.63 -1.59
N ALA A 170 -3.46 -15.65 -0.73
CA ALA A 170 -2.37 -16.58 -0.42
C ALA A 170 -2.89 -17.98 -0.08
#